data_AF-A0A167LT12-F1
#
_entry.id   AF-A0A167LT12-F1
#
_cell.length_a   1.000
_cell.length_b   1.000
_cell.length_c   1.000
_cell.angle_alpha   90.00
_cell.angle_beta   90.00
_cell.angle_gamma   90.00
#
_symmetry.space_group_name_H-M   'P 1'
#
loop_
_entity.id
_entity.type
_entity.pdbx_description
1 polymer ?
#
loop_
_entity_poly.entity_id
_entity_poly.type
_entity_poly.pdbx_seq_one_letter_code
_entity_poly.pdbx_strand_id
1 'polypeptide(L)' 'MQFESLSDFIAMGGYGFYVWLSFGSCAAIILGLLFGSLYEGRQLKQQVKSQMAREERIKKAKDMEAQV' A
#
# COMPACT_ATOMS: atom_id res chain seq x y z
N MET A 1 -34.15 14.63 23.70
CA MET A 1 -32.70 14.47 23.98
C MET A 1 -31.96 15.18 22.85
N GLN A 2 -30.74 15.72 23.04
CA GLN A 2 -30.15 16.63 22.03
C GLN A 2 -29.60 15.91 20.79
N PHE A 3 -29.50 14.58 20.84
CA PHE A 3 -29.16 13.72 19.71
C PHE A 3 -30.03 12.46 19.81
N GLU A 4 -31.10 12.39 19.02
CA GLU A 4 -32.07 11.29 19.10
C GLU A 4 -31.59 10.05 18.31
N SER A 5 -30.53 10.17 17.50
CA SER A 5 -29.98 9.07 16.69
C SER A 5 -28.57 9.33 16.18
N LEU A 6 -27.81 8.25 15.91
CA LEU A 6 -26.51 8.33 15.21
C LEU A 6 -26.61 9.02 13.83
N SER A 7 -27.79 8.95 13.20
CA SER A 7 -28.07 9.64 11.94
C SER A 7 -28.06 11.17 12.11
N ASP A 8 -28.59 11.70 13.22
CA ASP A 8 -28.53 13.14 13.54
C ASP A 8 -27.10 13.60 13.85
N PHE A 9 -26.24 12.71 14.36
CA PHE A 9 -24.82 13.02 14.58
C PHE A 9 -24.05 13.16 13.26
N ILE A 10 -24.39 12.35 12.26
CA ILE A 10 -23.81 12.42 10.91
C ILE A 10 -24.44 13.57 10.11
N ALA A 11 -25.72 13.85 10.35
CA ALA A 11 -26.51 14.86 9.66
C ALA A 11 -26.78 16.10 10.54
N MET A 12 -25.85 16.47 11.44
CA MET A 12 -25.96 17.71 12.23
C MET A 12 -25.91 18.91 11.29
N GLY A 13 -27.08 19.33 10.79
CA GLY A 13 -27.39 20.54 10.01
C GLY A 13 -26.22 21.43 9.60
N GLY A 14 -25.31 20.91 8.75
CA GLY A 14 -24.18 21.66 8.18
C GLY A 14 -22.77 21.26 8.64
N TYR A 15 -22.57 20.73 9.85
CA TYR A 15 -21.22 20.45 10.39
C TYR A 15 -20.70 19.04 10.09
N GLY A 16 -21.59 18.05 9.96
CA GLY A 16 -21.21 16.66 9.69
C GLY A 16 -20.39 16.49 8.41
N PHE A 17 -20.63 17.34 7.39
CA PHE A 17 -19.88 17.34 6.13
C PHE A 17 -18.40 17.69 6.33
N TYR A 18 -18.10 18.70 7.16
CA TYR A 18 -16.71 19.11 7.45
C TYR A 18 -15.95 18.04 8.25
N VAL A 19 -16.65 17.38 9.19
CA VAL A 19 -16.07 16.28 9.97
C VAL A 19 -15.75 15.10 9.06
N TRP A 20 -16.70 14.70 8.20
CA TRP A 20 -16.49 13.62 7.25
C TRP A 20 -15.38 13.92 6.23
N LEU A 21 -15.27 15.16 5.74
CA LEU A 21 -14.15 15.57 4.88
C LEU A 21 -12.82 15.51 5.62
N SER A 22 -12.75 15.91 6.89
CA SER A 22 -11.51 15.88 7.67
C SER A 22 -11.06 14.43 7.97
N PHE A 23 -12.00 13.58 8.39
CA PHE A 23 -11.71 12.15 8.58
C PHE A 23 -11.42 11.45 7.25
N GLY A 24 -12.18 11.74 6.21
CA GLY A 24 -12.01 11.18 4.86
C GLY A 24 -10.68 11.58 4.23
N SER A 25 -10.25 12.84 4.38
CA SER A 25 -8.95 13.31 3.90
C SER A 25 -7.79 12.65 4.64
N CYS A 26 -7.89 12.52 5.96
CA CYS A 26 -6.90 11.78 6.76
C CYS A 26 -6.82 10.31 6.31
N ALA A 27 -7.97 9.63 6.17
CA ALA A 27 -8.04 8.27 5.68
C ALA A 27 -7.47 8.13 4.26
N ALA A 28 -7.74 9.10 3.38
CA ALA A 28 -7.22 9.12 2.01
C ALA A 28 -5.68 9.24 1.98
N ILE A 29 -5.09 10.07 2.85
CA ILE A 29 -3.63 10.20 2.98
C ILE A 29 -3.02 8.88 3.45
N ILE A 30 -3.59 8.26 4.50
CA ILE A 30 -3.11 6.97 5.02
C ILE A 30 -3.21 5.90 3.94
N LEU A 31 -4.35 5.80 3.25
CA LEU A 31 -4.51 4.87 2.13
C LEU A 31 -3.50 5.16 1.02
N GLY A 32 -3.29 6.42 0.65
CA GLY A 32 -2.29 6.82 -0.35
C GLY A 32 -0.88 6.36 0.03
N LEU A 33 -0.48 6.54 1.29
CA LEU A 33 0.80 6.05 1.81
C LEU A 33 0.89 4.53 1.83
N LEU A 34 -0.18 3.83 2.23
CA LEU A 34 -0.23 2.36 2.21
C LEU A 34 -0.12 1.83 0.78
N PHE A 35 -0.87 2.39 -0.17
CA PHE A 35 -0.78 2.01 -1.58
C PHE A 35 0.60 2.31 -2.14
N GLY A 36 1.18 3.47 -1.85
CA GLY A 36 2.55 3.83 -2.22
C GLY A 36 3.57 2.83 -1.69
N SER A 37 3.53 2.54 -0.39
CA SER A 37 4.42 1.59 0.28
C SER A 37 4.29 0.16 -0.28
N LEU A 38 3.06 -0.29 -0.54
CA LEU A 38 2.81 -1.59 -1.17
C LEU A 38 3.33 -1.64 -2.61
N TYR A 39 3.18 -0.55 -3.37
CA TYR A 39 3.68 -0.46 -4.74
C TYR A 39 5.22 -0.43 -4.78
N GLU A 40 5.83 0.30 -3.87
CA GLU A 40 7.28 0.42 -3.71
C GLU A 40 7.90 -0.91 -3.27
N GLY A 41 7.24 -1.63 -2.35
CA GLY A 41 7.62 -2.99 -1.98
C GLY A 41 7.54 -3.99 -3.14
N ARG A 42 6.62 -3.80 -4.10
CA ARG A 42 6.56 -4.61 -5.32
C ARG A 42 7.65 -4.26 -6.32
N GLN A 43 7.95 -2.97 -6.49
CA GLN A 43 9.04 -2.48 -7.34
C GLN A 43 10.39 -3.00 -6.85
N LEU A 44 10.66 -2.92 -5.54
CA LEU A 44 11.90 -3.42 -4.95
C LEU A 44 12.04 -4.93 -5.13
N LYS A 45 10.95 -5.70 -4.94
CA LYS A 45 10.95 -7.15 -5.19
C LYS A 45 11.16 -7.50 -6.67
N GLN A 46 10.61 -6.72 -7.59
CA GLN A 46 10.83 -6.95 -9.04
C GLN A 46 12.29 -6.69 -9.44
N GLN A 47 12.91 -5.65 -8.91
CA GLN A 47 14.33 -5.38 -9.15
C GLN A 47 15.21 -6.51 -8.59
N VAL A 48 14.96 -6.97 -7.37
CA VAL A 48 15.69 -8.11 -6.77
C VAL A 48 15.50 -9.39 -7.59
N LYS A 49 14.27 -9.69 -8.06
CA LYS A 49 14.02 -10.86 -8.92
C LYS A 49 14.81 -10.83 -10.23
N SER A 50 14.92 -9.66 -10.85
CA SER A 50 15.68 -9.52 -12.11
C SER A 50 17.18 -9.77 -11.93
N GLN A 51 17.73 -9.34 -10.80
CA GLN A 51 19.14 -9.54 -10.44
C GLN A 51 19.39 -11.02 -10.10
N MET A 52 18.54 -11.64 -9.27
CA MET A 52 18.65 -13.06 -8.92
C MET A 52 18.56 -13.98 -10.14
N ALA A 53 17.68 -13.70 -11.11
CA ALA A 53 17.57 -14.50 -12.33
C ALA A 53 18.87 -14.50 -13.17
N ARG A 54 19.68 -13.45 -13.04
CA ARG A 54 20.96 -13.31 -13.73
C ARG A 54 22.06 -14.05 -12.98
N GLU A 55 22.06 -13.99 -11.65
CA GLU A 55 22.97 -14.76 -10.80
C GLU A 55 22.71 -16.28 -10.88
N GLU A 56 21.44 -16.72 -10.93
CA GLU A 56 21.09 -18.14 -11.11
C GLU A 56 21.67 -18.71 -12.40
N ARG A 57 21.63 -17.94 -13.50
CA ARG A 57 22.18 -18.38 -14.79
C ARG A 57 23.69 -18.58 -14.74
N ILE A 58 24.41 -17.68 -14.08
CA ILE A 58 25.87 -17.77 -13.92
C ILE A 58 26.23 -18.93 -12.98
N LYS A 59 25.46 -19.12 -11.91
CA LYS A 59 25.65 -20.24 -10.99
C LYS A 59 25.42 -21.59 -11.68
N LYS A 60 24.37 -21.70 -12.50
CA LYS A 60 24.09 -22.93 -13.26
C LYS A 60 25.17 -23.26 -14.29
N ALA A 61 25.78 -22.24 -14.91
CA ALA A 61 26.91 -22.43 -15.81
C ALA A 61 28.15 -22.92 -15.05
N LYS A 62 28.46 -22.32 -13.88
CA LYS A 62 29.55 -22.76 -13.01
C LYS A 62 29.36 -24.18 -12.48
N ASP A 63 28.14 -24.55 -12.09
CA ASP A 63 27.84 -25.90 -11.62
C ASP A 63 27.97 -26.95 -12.75
N MET A 64 27.69 -26.56 -14.00
CA MET A 64 27.95 -27.40 -15.18
C MET A 64 29.44 -27.50 -15.51
N GLU A 65 30.22 -26.42 -15.38
CA GLU A 65 31.68 -26.45 -15.58
C GLU A 65 32.42 -27.20 -14.46
N ALA A 66 31.89 -27.24 -13.24
CA ALA A 66 32.47 -27.98 -12.11
C ALA A 66 32.11 -29.48 -12.10
N GLN A 67 31.19 -29.91 -12.96
CA GLN A 67 30.74 -31.31 -13.08
C GLN A 67 31.38 -32.06 -14.28
N VAL A 68 32.19 -31.38 -15.10
CA VAL A 68 33.00 -31.94 -16.20
C VAL A 68 34.45 -32.13 -15.75
#